data_AF-J1F618-F1
#
_entry.id   AF-J1F618-F1
#
_cell.length_a   1.000
_cell.length_b   1.000
_cell.length_c   1.000
_cell.angle_alpha   90.00
_cell.angle_beta   90.00
_cell.angle_gamma   90.00
#
_symmetry.space_group_name_H-M   'P 1'
#
loop_
_entity.id
_entity.type
_entity.pdbx_description
1 polymer ?
#
loop_
_entity_poly.entity_id
_entity_poly.type
_entity_poly.pdbx_seq_one_letter_code
_entity_poly.pdbx_strand_id
1 'polypeptide(L)'
;MQQLQATVTIPVPEGKTLIDNVDLKEIKDEIVHGKTWSLMEFKRNCCFNRHKTWVLDNILYAFRDEIEYKDGKGWCIFSKGRGSSYQIRAEKACDWMEENFDRIDWNAKIPK
;
A
#
# COMPACT_ATOMS: atom_id res chain seq x y z
N MET A 1 50.66 10.61 -22.05
CA MET A 1 50.06 10.44 -20.71
C MET A 1 50.11 8.97 -20.37
N GLN A 2 50.70 8.60 -19.24
CA GLN A 2 50.85 7.21 -18.82
C GLN A 2 49.67 6.81 -17.94
N GLN A 3 49.06 5.65 -18.20
CA GLN A 3 47.94 5.12 -17.40
C GLN A 3 48.40 3.89 -16.64
N LEU A 4 47.99 3.79 -15.38
CA LEU A 4 48.29 2.69 -14.46
C LEU A 4 46.97 1.97 -14.17
N GLN A 5 46.88 0.69 -14.49
CA GLN A 5 45.77 -0.15 -14.04
C GLN A 5 46.09 -0.68 -12.66
N ALA A 6 45.23 -0.35 -11.68
CA ALA A 6 45.30 -0.86 -10.33
C ALA A 6 44.07 -1.72 -10.06
N THR A 7 44.29 -2.96 -9.63
CA THR A 7 43.23 -3.86 -9.16
C THR A 7 43.19 -3.79 -7.64
N VAL A 8 42.07 -3.34 -7.08
CA VAL A 8 41.87 -3.23 -5.63
C VAL A 8 40.73 -4.15 -5.22
N THR A 9 41.00 -5.03 -4.25
CA THR A 9 39.98 -5.90 -3.66
C THR A 9 39.30 -5.16 -2.52
N ILE A 10 38.02 -4.84 -2.68
CA ILE A 10 37.21 -4.23 -1.63
C ILE A 10 36.32 -5.33 -1.02
N PRO A 11 36.55 -5.73 0.24
CA PRO A 11 35.72 -6.73 0.89
C PRO A 11 34.35 -6.15 1.22
N VAL A 12 33.30 -6.91 0.96
CA VAL A 12 31.94 -6.56 1.39
C VAL A 12 31.83 -6.83 2.90
N PRO A 13 31.32 -5.88 3.70
CA PRO A 13 31.17 -6.08 5.15
C PRO A 13 30.25 -7.27 5.48
N GLU A 14 30.52 -7.92 6.61
CA GLU A 14 29.71 -9.02 7.11
C GLU A 14 28.23 -8.60 7.28
N GLY A 15 27.32 -9.44 6.78
CA GLY A 15 25.87 -9.16 6.77
C GLY A 15 25.41 -8.20 5.66
N LYS A 16 26.29 -7.79 4.74
CA LYS A 16 25.91 -7.00 3.55
C LYS A 16 26.16 -7.81 2.28
N THR A 17 25.31 -7.58 1.29
CA THR A 17 25.42 -8.17 -0.06
C THR A 17 25.35 -7.03 -1.08
N LEU A 18 26.16 -7.13 -2.13
CA LEU A 18 26.07 -6.23 -3.28
C LEU A 18 24.88 -6.67 -4.14
N ILE A 19 24.02 -5.72 -4.46
CA ILE A 19 22.83 -5.91 -5.29
C ILE A 19 22.80 -4.81 -6.33
N ASP A 20 22.33 -5.14 -7.53
CA ASP A 20 22.19 -4.14 -8.59
C ASP A 20 21.01 -3.21 -8.27
N ASN A 21 21.08 -1.98 -8.76
CA ASN A 21 20.03 -0.98 -8.50
C ASN A 21 18.66 -1.40 -9.04
N VAL A 22 18.62 -2.26 -10.06
CA VAL A 22 17.38 -2.83 -10.62
C VAL A 22 16.76 -3.79 -9.61
N ASP A 23 17.57 -4.73 -9.08
CA ASP A 23 17.13 -5.72 -8.09
C ASP A 23 16.62 -5.07 -6.80
N LEU A 24 17.23 -3.95 -6.36
CA LEU A 24 16.74 -3.22 -5.18
C LEU A 24 15.31 -2.70 -5.37
N LYS A 25 14.97 -2.27 -6.59
CA LYS A 25 13.65 -1.75 -6.91
C LYS A 25 12.64 -2.90 -7.04
N GLU A 26 13.02 -3.96 -7.74
CA GLU A 26 12.21 -5.18 -7.88
C GLU A 26 11.92 -5.85 -6.53
N ILE A 27 12.91 -5.98 -5.64
CA ILE A 27 12.72 -6.52 -4.28
C ILE A 27 11.77 -5.65 -3.45
N LYS A 28 11.83 -4.32 -3.60
CA LYS A 28 10.89 -3.41 -2.92
C LYS A 28 9.48 -3.54 -3.48
N ASP A 29 9.35 -3.71 -4.78
CA ASP A 29 8.05 -3.86 -5.47
C ASP A 29 7.43 -5.25 -5.18
N GLU A 30 8.24 -6.32 -5.12
CA GLU A 30 7.82 -7.68 -4.76
C GLU A 30 7.28 -7.80 -3.32
N ILE A 31 7.74 -6.97 -2.38
CA ILE A 31 7.23 -6.96 -0.99
C ILE A 31 5.80 -6.39 -0.90
N VAL A 32 5.35 -5.65 -1.91
CA VAL A 32 4.04 -4.96 -1.92
C VAL A 32 3.07 -5.61 -2.91
N HIS A 33 3.56 -6.17 -4.01
CA HIS A 33 2.72 -6.84 -5.01
C HIS A 33 2.08 -8.12 -4.45
N GLY A 34 0.76 -8.23 -4.62
CA GLY A 34 -0.04 -9.36 -4.10
C GLY A 34 -0.36 -9.28 -2.60
N LYS A 35 0.20 -8.31 -1.86
CA LYS A 35 -0.13 -8.11 -0.44
C LYS A 35 -1.56 -7.64 -0.28
N THR A 36 -2.32 -8.36 0.55
CA THR A 36 -3.66 -7.96 0.96
C THR A 36 -3.70 -7.52 2.40
N TRP A 37 -4.51 -6.51 2.70
CA TRP A 37 -4.78 -5.99 4.02
C TRP A 37 -6.20 -6.32 4.48
N SER A 38 -6.31 -6.53 5.78
CA SER A 38 -7.56 -6.37 6.51
C SER A 38 -7.95 -4.88 6.62
N LEU A 39 -9.21 -4.61 6.98
CA LEU A 39 -9.65 -3.24 7.30
C LEU A 39 -8.81 -2.58 8.42
N MET A 40 -8.31 -3.37 9.38
CA MET A 40 -7.46 -2.84 10.45
C MET A 40 -6.08 -2.41 9.94
N GLU A 41 -5.51 -3.13 8.98
CA GLU A 41 -4.25 -2.73 8.36
C GLU A 41 -4.45 -1.53 7.44
N PHE A 42 -5.51 -1.52 6.64
CA PHE A 42 -5.81 -0.37 5.78
C PHE A 42 -5.98 0.92 6.58
N LYS A 43 -6.75 0.91 7.68
CA LYS A 43 -6.88 2.13 8.50
C LYS A 43 -5.54 2.60 9.08
N ARG A 44 -4.66 1.66 9.46
CA ARG A 44 -3.36 1.97 10.08
C ARG A 44 -2.38 2.55 9.07
N ASN A 45 -2.37 2.02 7.85
CA ASN A 45 -1.42 2.43 6.83
C ASN A 45 -1.88 3.67 6.05
N CYS A 46 -3.17 3.77 5.69
CA CYS A 46 -3.65 4.82 4.79
C CYS A 46 -4.56 5.87 5.43
N CYS A 47 -5.12 5.59 6.61
CA CYS A 47 -6.18 6.43 7.18
C CYS A 47 -5.82 7.01 8.56
N PHE A 48 -4.54 7.22 8.88
CA PHE A 48 -4.07 7.74 10.18
C PHE A 48 -4.65 7.00 11.40
N ASN A 49 -4.91 5.70 11.26
CA ASN A 49 -5.56 4.86 12.27
C ASN A 49 -6.92 5.40 12.78
N ARG A 50 -7.66 6.11 11.93
CA ARG A 50 -9.01 6.61 12.22
C ARG A 50 -9.97 5.48 12.63
N HIS A 51 -11.04 5.85 13.34
CA HIS A 51 -12.03 4.89 13.80
C HIS A 51 -12.62 4.08 12.64
N LYS A 52 -12.95 2.80 12.88
CA LYS A 52 -13.45 1.88 11.85
C LYS A 52 -14.66 2.46 11.10
N THR A 53 -15.65 2.96 11.82
CA THR A 53 -16.87 3.56 11.25
C THR A 53 -16.54 4.75 10.36
N TRP A 54 -15.59 5.59 10.78
CA TRP A 54 -15.17 6.74 9.99
C TRP A 54 -14.58 6.34 8.64
N VAL A 55 -13.69 5.34 8.64
CA VAL A 55 -13.06 4.82 7.42
C VAL A 55 -14.08 4.16 6.49
N LEU A 56 -15.05 3.45 7.06
CA LEU A 56 -16.13 2.86 6.27
C LEU A 56 -16.97 3.94 5.61
N ASP A 57 -17.46 4.92 6.37
CA ASP A 57 -18.42 5.89 5.86
C ASP A 57 -17.79 6.91 4.90
N ASN A 58 -16.61 7.43 5.25
CA ASN A 58 -15.98 8.55 4.53
C ASN A 58 -15.02 8.12 3.41
N ILE A 59 -14.66 6.83 3.36
CA ILE A 59 -13.76 6.32 2.32
C ILE A 59 -14.45 5.16 1.58
N LEU A 60 -14.62 4.01 2.24
CA LEU A 60 -15.05 2.80 1.54
C LEU A 60 -16.47 2.91 0.96
N TYR A 61 -17.44 3.44 1.71
CA TYR A 61 -18.81 3.61 1.23
C TYR A 61 -19.00 4.88 0.41
N ALA A 62 -18.34 5.99 0.78
CA ALA A 62 -18.41 7.25 0.02
C ALA A 62 -17.91 7.11 -1.43
N PHE A 63 -16.87 6.31 -1.65
CA PHE A 63 -16.24 6.10 -2.96
C PHE A 63 -16.42 4.66 -3.46
N ARG A 64 -17.51 4.00 -3.05
CA ARG A 64 -17.74 2.57 -3.31
C ARG A 64 -17.62 2.20 -4.79
N ASP A 65 -18.12 3.04 -5.68
CA ASP A 65 -18.13 2.77 -7.13
C ASP A 65 -16.72 2.74 -7.74
N GLU A 66 -15.74 3.39 -7.11
CA GLU A 66 -14.33 3.40 -7.52
C GLU A 66 -13.52 2.31 -6.79
N ILE A 67 -13.91 1.98 -5.56
CA ILE A 67 -13.14 1.13 -4.64
C ILE A 67 -13.55 -0.34 -4.71
N GLU A 68 -14.85 -0.63 -4.83
CA GLU A 68 -15.37 -2.00 -4.76
C GLU A 68 -14.87 -2.85 -5.92
N TYR A 69 -14.36 -4.04 -5.58
CA TYR A 69 -13.88 -4.97 -6.57
C TYR A 69 -15.04 -5.60 -7.33
N LYS A 70 -15.27 -5.12 -8.57
CA LYS A 70 -16.30 -5.59 -9.51
C LYS A 70 -15.76 -5.55 -10.92
N ASP A 71 -16.07 -6.58 -11.70
CA ASP A 71 -15.69 -6.70 -13.12
C ASP A 71 -14.19 -6.44 -13.40
N GLY A 72 -13.32 -6.89 -12.49
CA GLY A 72 -11.87 -6.72 -12.59
C GLY A 72 -11.34 -5.31 -12.27
N LYS A 73 -12.22 -4.39 -11.84
CA LYS A 73 -11.89 -3.03 -11.39
C LYS A 73 -12.05 -2.92 -9.89
N GLY A 74 -11.48 -1.86 -9.29
CA GLY A 74 -11.48 -1.64 -7.85
C GLY A 74 -10.38 -2.41 -7.12
N TRP A 75 -10.32 -2.24 -5.80
CA TRP A 75 -9.24 -2.77 -4.97
C TRP A 75 -9.69 -3.32 -3.61
N CYS A 76 -10.97 -3.19 -3.26
CA CYS A 76 -11.53 -3.70 -2.02
C CYS A 76 -12.68 -4.68 -2.26
N ILE A 77 -12.57 -5.89 -1.74
CA ILE A 77 -13.70 -6.81 -1.60
C ILE A 77 -14.39 -6.50 -0.27
N PHE A 78 -15.65 -6.06 -0.33
CA PHE A 78 -16.43 -5.68 0.83
C PHE A 78 -16.91 -6.90 1.62
N SER A 79 -16.93 -6.75 2.94
CA SER A 79 -17.54 -7.76 3.82
C SER A 79 -19.03 -7.88 3.52
N LYS A 80 -19.50 -9.12 3.36
CA LYS A 80 -20.93 -9.45 3.21
C LYS A 80 -21.61 -9.83 4.53
N GLY A 81 -20.95 -9.59 5.67
CA GLY A 81 -21.44 -9.95 6.99
C GLY A 81 -20.66 -11.10 7.63
N ARG A 82 -21.35 -11.92 8.43
CA ARG A 82 -20.71 -12.93 9.29
C ARG A 82 -19.89 -13.93 8.47
N GLY A 83 -18.61 -14.07 8.80
CA GLY A 83 -17.68 -14.97 8.10
C GLY A 83 -17.01 -14.37 6.86
N SER A 84 -17.35 -13.14 6.47
CA SER A 84 -16.71 -12.42 5.35
C SER A 84 -15.93 -11.22 5.90
N SER A 85 -14.62 -11.18 5.66
CA SER A 85 -13.78 -10.03 5.99
C SER A 85 -13.58 -9.12 4.78
N TYR A 86 -13.21 -7.86 5.04
CA TYR A 86 -12.70 -6.98 4.00
C TYR A 86 -11.36 -7.50 3.50
N GLN A 87 -11.19 -7.58 2.18
CA GLN A 87 -9.91 -7.89 1.55
C GLN A 87 -9.49 -6.71 0.67
N ILE A 88 -8.37 -6.08 1.01
CA ILE A 88 -7.92 -4.84 0.40
C ILE A 88 -6.58 -5.08 -0.27
N ARG A 89 -6.44 -4.79 -1.57
CA ARG A 89 -5.14 -4.85 -2.25
C ARG A 89 -4.31 -3.66 -1.79
N ALA A 90 -3.22 -3.92 -1.05
CA ALA A 90 -2.48 -2.90 -0.32
C ALA A 90 -1.94 -1.80 -1.25
N GLU A 91 -1.24 -2.19 -2.31
CA GLU A 91 -0.68 -1.29 -3.33
C GLU A 91 -1.76 -0.36 -3.92
N LYS A 92 -2.84 -0.94 -4.45
CA LYS A 92 -3.91 -0.16 -5.10
C LYS A 92 -4.67 0.74 -4.15
N ALA A 93 -4.78 0.33 -2.89
CA ALA A 93 -5.35 1.17 -1.85
C ALA A 93 -4.46 2.38 -1.54
N CYS A 94 -3.13 2.20 -1.48
CA CYS A 94 -2.18 3.30 -1.31
C CYS A 94 -2.25 4.27 -2.50
N ASP A 95 -2.15 3.76 -3.73
CA ASP A 95 -2.20 4.57 -4.95
C ASP A 95 -3.48 5.43 -4.97
N TRP A 96 -4.64 4.81 -4.76
CA TRP A 96 -5.92 5.52 -4.75
C TRP A 96 -5.99 6.55 -3.61
N MET A 97 -5.48 6.23 -2.41
CA MET A 97 -5.53 7.16 -1.28
C MET A 97 -4.66 8.40 -1.48
N GLU A 98 -3.50 8.26 -2.13
CA GLU A 98 -2.64 9.41 -2.49
C GLU A 98 -3.29 10.27 -3.57
N GLU A 99 -3.83 9.65 -4.62
CA GLU A 99 -4.50 10.37 -5.73
C GLU A 99 -5.77 11.12 -5.29
N ASN A 100 -6.45 10.62 -4.26
CA ASN A 100 -7.76 11.11 -3.85
C ASN A 100 -7.75 11.78 -2.47
N PHE A 101 -6.56 12.05 -1.92
CA PHE A 101 -6.39 12.59 -0.58
C PHE A 101 -7.20 13.87 -0.34
N ASP A 102 -7.19 14.78 -1.32
CA ASP A 102 -7.89 16.07 -1.25
C ASP A 102 -9.41 15.96 -1.42
N ARG A 103 -9.91 14.84 -1.95
CA ARG A 103 -11.36 14.58 -2.11
C ARG A 103 -11.99 14.13 -0.78
N ILE A 104 -11.19 13.71 0.19
CA ILE A 104 -11.65 13.15 1.45
C ILE A 104 -11.85 14.29 2.47
N ASP A 105 -13.05 14.41 3.03
CA ASP A 105 -13.28 15.29 4.18
C ASP A 105 -12.69 14.66 5.45
N TRP A 106 -11.41 14.90 5.70
CA TRP A 106 -10.69 14.43 6.89
C TRP A 106 -11.23 14.95 8.23
N ASN A 107 -12.11 15.95 8.21
CA ASN A 107 -12.74 16.53 9.40
C ASN A 107 -14.17 16.04 9.63
N ALA A 108 -14.67 15.15 8.77
CA ALA A 108 -15.99 14.56 8.91
C ALA A 108 -16.15 13.90 10.29
N LYS A 109 -17.32 14.10 10.91
CA LYS A 109 -17.65 13.51 12.21
C LYS A 109 -18.27 12.13 12.01
N ILE A 110 -18.00 11.22 12.94
CA ILE A 110 -18.69 9.93 12.98
C ILE A 110 -20.17 10.21 13.31
N PRO A 111 -21.13 9.73 12.50
CA PRO A 111 -22.55 9.81 12.85
C PRO A 111 -22.78 9.25 14.25
N LYS A 112 -23.56 9.97 15.07
CA LYS A 112 -23.92 9.51 16.42
C LYS A 112 -24.87 8.32 16.37
#